data_AF-A0A2J8KVD0-F1
#
_entry.id   AF-A0A2J8KVD0-F1
#
_cell.length_a   1.000
_cell.length_b   1.000
_cell.length_c   1.000
_cell.angle_alpha   90.00
_cell.angle_beta   90.00
_cell.angle_gamma   90.00
#
_symmetry.space_group_name_H-M   'P 1'
#
loop_
_entity.id
_entity.type
_entity.pdbx_description
1 polymer ?
#
loop_
_entity_poly.entity_id
_entity_poly.type
_entity_poly.pdbx_seq_one_letter_code
_entity_poly.pdbx_strand_id
1 'polypeptide(L)'
;MKATIILLLLAQVSWAGPFQQRGLFDFMLEDEASGIGPEVPDDRDFEPSLGPVCPFRCQCHLRVVQCSDLGLDKVPKDLPPDTTLLDLQNNKITEIKDGDFKNLKNLHALILVNNKISKVSPGAFTPLVKLERLYLSKNQLKELPEKMPKTLQELRAHENEITKVRKVTFNGLNQMIVI
;
A
#
# COMPACT_ATOMS: atom_id res chain seq x y z
N MET A 1 25.41 65.99 10.99
CA MET A 1 26.31 64.94 10.47
C MET A 1 26.19 63.72 11.36
N LYS A 2 25.60 62.63 10.81
CA LYS A 2 25.99 61.20 10.94
C LYS A 2 26.20 60.68 12.39
N ALA A 3 25.52 59.65 12.89
CA ALA A 3 25.26 58.36 12.25
C ALA A 3 24.09 57.61 12.93
N THR A 4 23.01 57.42 12.19
CA THR A 4 22.33 56.12 12.14
C THR A 4 23.26 55.13 11.41
N ILE A 5 23.04 53.81 11.55
CA ILE A 5 23.93 52.69 11.12
C ILE A 5 24.94 52.41 12.27
N ILE A 6 24.88 51.32 13.04
CA ILE A 6 25.07 49.92 12.64
C ILE A 6 24.22 49.06 13.59
N LEU A 7 22.98 48.76 13.19
CA LEU A 7 22.15 47.71 13.77
C LEU A 7 22.00 46.65 12.70
N LEU A 8 23.05 45.85 12.47
CA LEU A 8 23.08 44.69 11.58
C LEU A 8 24.52 44.18 11.62
N LEU A 9 24.74 43.05 12.28
CA LEU A 9 25.73 42.00 11.99
C LEU A 9 25.80 41.10 13.25
N LEU A 10 25.68 39.78 13.04
CA LEU A 10 25.64 38.67 14.02
C LEU A 10 24.27 38.09 14.39
N ALA A 11 23.31 38.12 13.45
CA ALA A 11 22.28 37.09 13.37
C ALA A 11 22.54 36.26 12.10
N GLN A 12 23.48 35.31 12.17
CA GLN A 12 23.55 34.25 11.17
C GLN A 12 22.40 33.26 11.44
N VAL A 13 21.28 33.65 10.88
CA VAL A 13 20.05 32.92 10.61
C VAL A 13 20.43 31.75 9.69
N SER A 14 20.77 30.59 10.25
CA SER A 14 20.76 29.31 9.52
C SER A 14 19.31 28.89 9.30
N TRP A 15 18.62 29.58 8.39
CA TRP A 15 17.32 29.17 7.89
C TRP A 15 17.56 28.50 6.55
N ALA A 16 18.04 27.25 6.60
CA ALA A 16 17.82 26.36 5.47
C ALA A 16 16.31 26.10 5.43
N GLY A 17 15.62 26.69 4.45
CA GLY A 17 14.25 26.29 4.12
C GLY A 17 14.19 24.80 3.77
N PRO A 18 13.00 24.17 3.83
CA PRO A 18 12.88 22.76 3.48
C PRO A 18 13.37 22.56 2.05
N PHE A 19 14.26 21.58 1.88
CA PHE A 19 14.72 21.13 0.57
C PHE A 19 13.50 20.64 -0.22
N GLN A 20 12.99 21.47 -1.12
CA GLN A 20 12.08 21.03 -2.18
C GLN A 20 12.95 20.50 -3.31
N GLN A 21 12.89 19.19 -3.53
CA GLN A 21 13.47 18.58 -4.73
C GLN A 21 12.67 19.07 -5.94
N ARG A 22 13.10 20.16 -6.56
CA ARG A 22 12.65 20.56 -7.89
C ARG A 22 13.29 19.61 -8.89
N GLY A 23 12.46 19.05 -9.76
CA GLY A 23 12.82 17.96 -10.66
C GLY A 23 13.95 18.30 -11.64
N LEU A 24 14.38 17.27 -12.37
CA LEU A 24 15.60 17.19 -13.20
C LEU A 24 15.68 18.15 -14.41
N PHE A 25 14.77 19.12 -14.54
CA PHE A 25 14.61 19.95 -15.74
C PHE A 25 14.98 21.44 -15.55
N ASP A 26 15.52 21.83 -14.40
CA ASP A 26 15.87 23.24 -14.11
C ASP A 26 17.19 23.71 -14.78
N PHE A 27 17.69 23.00 -15.78
CA PHE A 27 19.02 23.25 -16.40
C PHE A 27 18.96 23.76 -17.85
N MET A 28 17.79 24.09 -18.39
CA MET A 28 17.68 24.54 -19.78
C MET A 28 16.78 25.77 -19.92
N LEU A 29 17.18 26.89 -19.32
CA LEU A 29 16.61 28.19 -19.66
C LEU A 29 17.69 29.27 -19.57
N GLU A 30 18.44 29.42 -20.64
CA GLU A 30 19.05 30.69 -21.03
C GLU A 30 19.20 30.65 -22.56
N ASP A 31 18.21 31.23 -23.25
CA ASP A 31 18.42 32.13 -24.38
C ASP A 31 17.06 32.65 -24.87
N GLU A 32 16.89 33.97 -24.81
CA GLU A 32 15.75 34.67 -25.40
C GLU A 32 15.88 34.75 -26.92
N ALA A 33 14.81 34.47 -27.67
CA ALA A 33 14.24 35.38 -28.68
C ALA A 33 13.14 34.72 -29.53
N SER A 34 11.99 35.40 -29.59
CA SER A 34 11.05 35.52 -30.71
C SER A 34 10.53 34.26 -31.44
N GLY A 35 9.20 34.06 -31.36
CA GLY A 35 8.42 33.49 -32.45
C GLY A 35 7.52 32.32 -32.05
N ILE A 36 6.21 32.55 -32.15
CA ILE A 36 5.12 31.57 -32.26
C ILE A 36 5.18 30.47 -31.18
N GLY A 37 4.49 30.70 -30.06
CA GLY A 37 4.31 29.67 -29.04
C GLY A 37 3.65 28.43 -29.66
N PRO A 38 4.15 27.21 -29.39
CA PRO A 38 3.48 26.00 -29.83
C PRO A 38 2.12 25.92 -29.13
N GLU A 39 1.07 25.59 -29.88
CA GLU A 39 -0.23 25.24 -29.33
C GLU A 39 -0.02 24.19 -28.23
N VAL A 40 -0.34 24.57 -26.99
CA VAL A 40 -0.36 23.66 -25.85
C VAL A 40 -1.41 22.60 -26.17
N PRO A 41 -1.03 21.32 -26.36
CA PRO A 41 -2.03 20.27 -26.51
C PRO A 41 -2.83 20.22 -25.23
N ASP A 42 -4.16 20.32 -25.38
CA ASP A 42 -5.17 20.17 -24.34
C ASP A 42 -4.81 19.01 -23.39
N ASP A 43 -4.58 19.32 -22.11
CA ASP A 43 -4.24 18.39 -21.01
C ASP A 43 -5.40 17.43 -20.69
N ARG A 44 -5.88 16.70 -21.69
CA ARG A 44 -6.79 15.57 -21.53
C ARG A 44 -5.97 14.28 -21.61
N ASP A 45 -5.81 13.69 -20.42
CA ASP A 45 -5.55 12.27 -20.21
C ASP A 45 -4.15 11.74 -20.52
N PHE A 46 -3.10 12.44 -20.09
CA PHE A 46 -1.89 11.74 -19.67
C PHE A 46 -2.01 11.41 -18.18
N GLU A 47 -2.85 10.42 -17.84
CA GLU A 47 -2.56 9.64 -16.63
C GLU A 47 -1.17 9.05 -16.88
N PRO A 48 -0.12 9.44 -16.14
CA PRO A 48 1.07 8.63 -16.16
C PRO A 48 0.57 7.31 -15.61
N SER A 49 0.55 6.29 -16.47
CA SER A 49 0.47 4.91 -16.02
C SER A 49 1.74 4.67 -15.21
N LEU A 50 1.73 5.16 -13.96
CA LEU A 50 2.69 4.79 -12.94
C LEU A 50 2.49 3.30 -12.85
N GLY A 51 3.40 2.58 -13.50
CA GLY A 51 3.52 1.15 -13.35
C GLY A 51 3.53 0.80 -11.86
N PRO A 52 3.29 -0.47 -11.53
CA PRO A 52 3.15 -0.91 -10.14
C PRO A 52 4.22 -0.29 -9.23
N VAL A 53 3.77 0.51 -8.26
CA VAL A 53 4.66 1.27 -7.38
C VAL A 53 4.81 0.52 -6.08
N CYS A 54 6.05 0.33 -5.63
CA CYS A 54 6.27 -0.15 -4.28
C CYS A 54 5.80 0.92 -3.28
N PRO A 55 4.91 0.61 -2.32
CA PRO A 55 4.39 1.63 -1.43
C PRO A 55 5.51 2.31 -0.61
N PHE A 56 5.27 3.55 -0.20
CA PHE A 56 6.25 4.32 0.57
C PHE A 56 6.68 3.58 1.84
N ARG A 57 8.00 3.41 2.01
CA ARG A 57 8.67 2.64 3.09
C ARG A 57 8.51 1.12 3.04
N CYS A 58 7.75 0.57 2.10
CA CYS A 58 7.76 -0.85 1.85
C CYS A 58 9.01 -1.25 1.07
N GLN A 59 9.44 -2.49 1.26
CA GLN A 59 10.51 -3.10 0.50
C GLN A 59 9.91 -4.10 -0.50
N CYS A 60 10.06 -3.83 -1.78
CA CYS A 60 9.60 -4.73 -2.85
C CYS A 60 10.82 -5.34 -3.56
N HIS A 61 10.98 -6.66 -3.48
CA HIS A 61 12.08 -7.37 -4.12
C HIS A 61 11.66 -8.77 -4.53
N LEU A 62 12.01 -9.21 -5.75
CA LEU A 62 11.75 -10.56 -6.26
C LEU A 62 10.32 -11.07 -5.99
N ARG A 63 9.30 -10.25 -6.29
CA ARG A 63 7.86 -10.59 -6.08
C ARG A 63 7.44 -10.72 -4.61
N VAL A 64 8.26 -10.25 -3.69
CA VAL A 64 7.94 -10.13 -2.27
C VAL A 64 7.71 -8.66 -1.97
N VAL A 65 6.58 -8.33 -1.36
CA VAL A 65 6.26 -6.99 -0.86
C VAL A 65 6.25 -7.06 0.65
N GLN A 66 7.23 -6.40 1.27
CA GLN A 66 7.40 -6.34 2.71
C GLN A 66 7.02 -4.94 3.22
N CYS A 67 5.91 -4.86 3.96
CA CYS A 67 5.32 -3.64 4.52
C CYS A 67 5.09 -3.75 6.04
N SER A 68 5.86 -4.60 6.73
CA SER A 68 5.81 -4.77 8.19
C SER A 68 6.11 -3.48 8.95
N ASP A 69 5.48 -3.29 10.12
CA ASP A 69 5.85 -2.27 11.13
C ASP A 69 5.75 -0.80 10.65
N LEU A 70 4.98 -0.55 9.59
CA LEU A 70 4.84 0.79 9.01
C LEU A 70 3.69 1.60 9.62
N GLY A 71 2.83 0.96 10.41
CA GLY A 71 1.65 1.59 11.00
C GLY A 71 0.57 1.94 9.98
N LEU A 72 0.49 1.18 8.88
CA LEU A 72 -0.50 1.37 7.81
C LEU A 72 -1.92 1.19 8.34
N ASP A 73 -2.80 2.15 8.09
CA ASP A 73 -4.21 2.08 8.49
C ASP A 73 -5.07 1.26 7.50
N LYS A 74 -4.56 1.03 6.28
CA LYS A 74 -5.26 0.37 5.17
C LYS A 74 -4.28 -0.43 4.32
N VAL A 75 -4.79 -1.37 3.52
CA VAL A 75 -4.00 -2.08 2.50
C VAL A 75 -3.50 -1.07 1.45
N PRO A 76 -2.20 -1.05 1.12
CA PRO A 76 -1.67 -0.19 0.07
C PRO A 76 -2.29 -0.50 -1.29
N LYS A 77 -2.59 0.54 -2.07
CA LYS A 77 -3.07 0.40 -3.45
C LYS A 77 -1.89 0.22 -4.40
N ASP A 78 -2.19 -0.25 -5.61
CA ASP A 78 -1.27 -0.28 -6.75
C ASP A 78 0.00 -1.12 -6.55
N LEU A 79 -0.14 -2.19 -5.76
CA LEU A 79 0.89 -3.20 -5.56
C LEU A 79 1.26 -3.93 -6.86
N PRO A 80 2.52 -4.38 -7.00
CA PRO A 80 2.97 -5.17 -8.15
C PRO A 80 2.11 -6.41 -8.41
N PRO A 81 1.55 -6.60 -9.63
CA PRO A 81 0.66 -7.72 -9.94
C PRO A 81 1.37 -9.08 -9.99
N ASP A 82 2.70 -9.07 -10.07
CA ASP A 82 3.55 -10.24 -9.99
C ASP A 82 3.89 -10.66 -8.54
N THR A 83 3.41 -9.92 -7.54
CA THR A 83 3.61 -10.23 -6.11
C THR A 83 3.10 -11.63 -5.76
N THR A 84 3.96 -12.39 -5.10
CA THR A 84 3.72 -13.76 -4.63
C THR A 84 3.55 -13.85 -3.11
N LEU A 85 4.21 -12.96 -2.37
CA LEU A 85 4.13 -12.84 -0.92
C LEU A 85 3.90 -11.38 -0.56
N LEU A 86 2.82 -11.12 0.18
CA LEU A 86 2.50 -9.80 0.72
C LEU A 86 2.52 -9.89 2.24
N ASP A 87 3.45 -9.16 2.84
CA ASP A 87 3.61 -9.06 4.28
C ASP A 87 3.18 -7.67 4.77
N LEU A 88 2.08 -7.65 5.52
CA LEU A 88 1.48 -6.47 6.12
C LEU A 88 1.37 -6.64 7.64
N GLN A 89 2.21 -7.46 8.26
CA GLN A 89 2.17 -7.69 9.70
C GLN A 89 2.47 -6.42 10.52
N ASN A 90 1.98 -6.41 11.76
CA ASN A 90 2.20 -5.32 12.73
C ASN A 90 1.84 -3.92 12.18
N ASN A 91 0.68 -3.83 11.54
CA ASN A 91 0.12 -2.57 11.06
C ASN A 91 -1.17 -2.24 11.84
N LYS A 92 -1.90 -1.21 11.40
CA LYS A 92 -3.13 -0.71 12.02
C LYS A 92 -4.34 -0.93 11.12
N ILE A 93 -4.30 -1.91 10.22
CA ILE A 93 -5.36 -2.17 9.26
C ILE A 93 -6.62 -2.58 10.01
N THR A 94 -7.73 -1.88 9.78
CA THR A 94 -8.99 -2.06 10.50
C THR A 94 -10.04 -2.86 9.73
N GLU A 95 -10.00 -2.78 8.41
CA GLU A 95 -10.93 -3.45 7.51
C GLU A 95 -10.24 -3.84 6.20
N ILE A 96 -10.74 -4.90 5.57
CA ILE A 96 -10.36 -5.31 4.21
C ILE A 96 -11.57 -5.14 3.30
N LYS A 97 -11.41 -4.32 2.26
CA LYS A 97 -12.48 -3.97 1.32
C LYS A 97 -12.44 -4.83 0.07
N ASP A 98 -13.55 -4.80 -0.65
CA ASP A 98 -13.60 -5.32 -2.01
C ASP A 98 -12.67 -4.49 -2.89
N GLY A 99 -11.76 -5.17 -3.59
CA GLY A 99 -10.82 -4.55 -4.52
C GLY A 99 -9.46 -4.20 -3.92
N ASP A 100 -9.24 -4.33 -2.61
CA ASP A 100 -7.91 -4.13 -1.99
C ASP A 100 -6.84 -5.03 -2.61
N PHE A 101 -7.24 -6.21 -3.08
CA PHE A 101 -6.36 -7.21 -3.70
C PHE A 101 -6.65 -7.46 -5.19
N LYS A 102 -7.34 -6.54 -5.88
CA LYS A 102 -7.87 -6.76 -7.26
C LYS A 102 -6.84 -7.28 -8.28
N ASN A 103 -5.57 -6.88 -8.16
CA ASN A 103 -4.53 -7.16 -9.14
C ASN A 103 -3.59 -8.31 -8.74
N LEU A 104 -3.75 -8.89 -7.54
CA LEU A 104 -2.81 -9.84 -6.95
C LEU A 104 -3.14 -11.30 -7.28
N LYS A 105 -3.28 -11.62 -8.57
CA LYS A 105 -3.66 -12.98 -9.03
C LYS A 105 -2.59 -14.03 -8.77
N ASN A 106 -1.34 -13.60 -8.56
CA ASN A 106 -0.18 -14.48 -8.31
C ASN A 106 0.18 -14.62 -6.84
N LEU A 107 -0.62 -14.06 -5.93
CA LEU A 107 -0.35 -14.12 -4.50
C LEU A 107 -0.57 -15.54 -3.98
N HIS A 108 0.45 -16.10 -3.32
CA HIS A 108 0.40 -17.42 -2.68
C HIS A 108 0.29 -17.30 -1.16
N ALA A 109 0.89 -16.26 -0.57
CA ALA A 109 0.85 -16.02 0.87
C ALA A 109 0.48 -14.57 1.19
N LEU A 110 -0.48 -14.40 2.10
CA LEU A 110 -0.92 -13.12 2.63
C LEU A 110 -0.78 -13.11 4.16
N ILE A 111 0.08 -12.23 4.67
CA ILE A 111 0.36 -12.09 6.09
C ILE A 111 -0.25 -10.78 6.58
N LEU A 112 -1.27 -10.89 7.44
CA LEU A 112 -1.99 -9.79 8.07
C LEU A 112 -1.95 -9.91 9.60
N VAL A 113 -0.95 -10.61 10.12
CA VAL A 113 -0.81 -10.90 11.54
C VAL A 113 -0.61 -9.61 12.34
N ASN A 114 -1.21 -9.54 13.53
CA ASN A 114 -1.07 -8.40 14.43
C ASN A 114 -1.53 -7.08 13.79
N ASN A 115 -2.79 -7.06 13.35
CA ASN A 115 -3.48 -5.87 12.87
C ASN A 115 -4.73 -5.61 13.74
N LYS A 116 -5.61 -4.71 13.30
CA LYS A 116 -6.87 -4.37 14.00
C LYS A 116 -8.08 -4.76 13.17
N ILE A 117 -7.96 -5.80 12.34
CA ILE A 117 -8.96 -6.14 11.34
C ILE A 117 -10.20 -6.67 12.06
N SER A 118 -11.29 -5.93 11.95
CA SER A 118 -12.59 -6.26 12.55
C SER A 118 -13.62 -6.68 11.52
N LYS A 119 -13.43 -6.28 10.25
CA LYS A 119 -14.34 -6.54 9.15
C LYS A 119 -13.59 -6.90 7.87
N VAL A 120 -14.09 -7.92 7.18
CA VAL A 120 -13.61 -8.34 5.86
C VAL A 120 -14.80 -8.42 4.93
N SER A 121 -14.74 -7.74 3.79
CA SER A 121 -15.79 -7.85 2.78
C SER A 121 -15.87 -9.27 2.21
N PRO A 122 -17.07 -9.81 1.92
CA PRO A 122 -17.23 -11.17 1.40
C PRO A 122 -16.53 -11.41 0.05
N GLY A 123 -16.24 -10.36 -0.71
CA GLY A 123 -15.58 -10.46 -2.01
C GLY A 123 -14.07 -10.17 -1.95
N ALA A 124 -13.53 -9.78 -0.81
CA ALA A 124 -12.18 -9.22 -0.71
C ALA A 124 -11.08 -10.16 -1.22
N PHE A 125 -11.20 -11.46 -0.94
CA PHE A 125 -10.21 -12.47 -1.34
C PHE A 125 -10.52 -13.16 -2.67
N THR A 126 -11.67 -12.88 -3.30
CA THR A 126 -12.06 -13.48 -4.58
C THR A 126 -10.99 -13.33 -5.70
N PRO A 127 -10.27 -12.20 -5.82
CA PRO A 127 -9.25 -12.04 -6.85
C PRO A 127 -8.00 -12.93 -6.65
N LEU A 128 -7.79 -13.45 -5.44
CA LEU A 128 -6.59 -14.17 -5.03
C LEU A 128 -6.66 -15.66 -5.43
N VAL A 129 -6.69 -15.91 -6.73
CA VAL A 129 -6.95 -17.24 -7.30
C VAL A 129 -5.88 -18.30 -6.97
N LYS A 130 -4.67 -17.90 -6.59
CA LYS A 130 -3.55 -18.79 -6.23
C LYS A 130 -3.19 -18.79 -4.74
N LEU A 131 -4.02 -18.20 -3.89
CA LEU A 131 -3.69 -18.07 -2.47
C LEU A 131 -3.71 -19.43 -1.77
N GLU A 132 -2.60 -19.78 -1.14
CA GLU A 132 -2.44 -21.02 -0.37
C GLU A 132 -2.43 -20.75 1.14
N ARG A 133 -1.85 -19.62 1.57
CA ARG A 133 -1.67 -19.29 2.99
C ARG A 133 -2.29 -17.94 3.32
N LEU A 134 -3.17 -17.93 4.32
CA LEU A 134 -3.81 -16.72 4.82
C LEU A 134 -3.63 -16.64 6.34
N TYR A 135 -2.85 -15.66 6.79
CA TYR A 135 -2.60 -15.45 8.22
C TYR A 135 -3.30 -14.18 8.70
N LEU A 136 -4.34 -14.37 9.50
CA LEU A 136 -5.20 -13.35 10.11
C LEU A 136 -5.08 -13.37 11.65
N SER A 137 -4.08 -14.04 12.19
CA SER A 137 -3.89 -14.13 13.64
C SER A 137 -3.68 -12.76 14.30
N LYS A 138 -4.05 -12.64 15.59
CA LYS A 138 -3.93 -11.39 16.36
C LYS A 138 -4.67 -10.23 15.68
N ASN A 139 -5.97 -10.41 15.49
CA ASN A 139 -6.87 -9.41 14.91
C ASN A 139 -8.18 -9.36 15.76
N GLN A 140 -9.20 -8.66 15.28
CA GLN A 140 -10.46 -8.43 15.99
C GLN A 140 -11.65 -9.04 15.23
N LEU A 141 -11.42 -10.13 14.49
CA LEU A 141 -12.45 -10.77 13.68
C LEU A 141 -13.48 -11.46 14.58
N LYS A 142 -14.75 -11.13 14.38
CA LYS A 142 -15.88 -11.76 15.10
C LYS A 142 -16.38 -13.04 14.44
N GLU A 143 -16.14 -13.17 13.15
CA GLU A 143 -16.45 -14.33 12.32
C GLU A 143 -15.36 -14.50 11.27
N LEU A 144 -15.22 -15.73 10.76
CA LEU A 144 -14.30 -16.02 9.67
C LEU A 144 -14.81 -15.43 8.35
N PRO A 145 -13.90 -14.96 7.47
CA PRO A 145 -14.28 -14.36 6.19
C PRO A 145 -15.00 -15.37 5.28
N GLU A 146 -16.11 -14.96 4.69
CA GLU A 146 -16.83 -15.78 3.71
C GLU A 146 -16.12 -15.79 2.35
N LYS A 147 -16.43 -16.79 1.51
CA LYS A 147 -15.94 -16.94 0.13
C LYS A 147 -14.41 -16.84 -0.01
N MET A 148 -13.69 -17.54 0.86
CA MET A 148 -12.24 -17.71 0.74
C MET A 148 -11.84 -18.41 -0.58
N PRO A 149 -10.60 -18.21 -1.07
CA PRO A 149 -10.10 -18.86 -2.27
C PRO A 149 -10.11 -20.39 -2.13
N LYS A 150 -10.59 -21.10 -3.16
CA LYS A 150 -10.66 -22.58 -3.16
C LYS A 150 -9.28 -23.26 -3.12
N THR A 151 -8.24 -22.50 -3.45
CA THR A 151 -6.82 -22.91 -3.42
C THR A 151 -6.19 -22.83 -2.03
N LEU A 152 -6.91 -22.30 -1.04
CA LEU A 152 -6.38 -22.11 0.30
C LEU A 152 -6.07 -23.46 0.98
N GLN A 153 -4.84 -23.58 1.46
CA GLN A 153 -4.31 -24.77 2.14
C GLN A 153 -4.17 -24.54 3.65
N GLU A 154 -3.81 -23.33 4.05
CA GLU A 154 -3.56 -22.98 5.44
C GLU A 154 -4.24 -21.65 5.80
N LEU A 155 -5.09 -21.70 6.83
CA LEU A 155 -5.68 -20.53 7.45
C LEU A 155 -5.18 -20.45 8.88
N ARG A 156 -4.68 -19.30 9.31
CA ARG A 156 -4.39 -19.04 10.72
C ARG A 156 -5.21 -17.86 11.19
N ALA A 157 -6.08 -18.08 12.17
CA ALA A 157 -6.94 -17.04 12.73
C ALA A 157 -6.94 -17.04 14.27
N HIS A 158 -5.85 -17.52 14.90
CA HIS A 158 -5.72 -17.53 16.36
C HIS A 158 -5.70 -16.10 16.94
N GLU A 159 -6.05 -15.95 18.22
CA GLU A 159 -6.09 -14.64 18.90
C GLU A 159 -6.98 -13.63 18.14
N ASN A 160 -8.20 -14.05 17.83
CA ASN A 160 -9.29 -13.21 17.32
C ASN A 160 -10.49 -13.28 18.28
N GLU A 161 -11.56 -12.55 17.96
CA GLU A 161 -12.82 -12.53 18.71
C GLU A 161 -13.89 -13.46 18.10
N ILE A 162 -13.46 -14.56 17.47
CA ILE A 162 -14.36 -15.44 16.73
C ILE A 162 -15.24 -16.20 17.71
N THR A 163 -16.54 -15.90 17.70
CA THR A 163 -17.53 -16.54 18.59
C THR A 163 -18.33 -17.63 17.88
N LYS A 164 -18.40 -17.59 16.55
CA LYS A 164 -19.19 -18.50 15.73
C LYS A 164 -18.42 -18.88 14.48
N VAL A 165 -18.42 -20.18 14.18
CA VAL A 165 -17.83 -20.74 12.97
C VAL A 165 -18.96 -21.34 12.15
N ARG A 166 -19.25 -20.75 10.99
CA ARG A 166 -20.32 -21.22 10.10
C ARG A 166 -19.77 -22.28 9.15
N LYS A 167 -20.51 -23.37 8.96
CA LYS A 167 -20.13 -24.44 8.01
C LYS A 167 -19.98 -23.91 6.56
N VAL A 168 -20.79 -22.94 6.18
CA VAL A 168 -20.77 -22.32 4.84
C VAL A 168 -19.42 -21.68 4.50
N THR A 169 -18.67 -21.22 5.52
CA THR A 169 -17.35 -20.59 5.37
C THR A 169 -16.33 -21.51 4.72
N PHE A 170 -16.42 -22.83 4.97
CA PHE A 170 -15.49 -23.82 4.44
C PHE A 170 -15.99 -24.54 3.18
N ASN A 171 -17.14 -24.11 2.64
CA ASN A 171 -17.72 -24.78 1.49
C ASN A 171 -16.83 -24.60 0.24
N GLY A 172 -16.34 -25.71 -0.32
CA GLY A 172 -15.49 -25.72 -1.50
C GLY A 172 -13.99 -25.49 -1.21
N LEU A 173 -13.56 -25.42 0.05
CA LEU A 173 -12.15 -25.38 0.44
C LEU A 173 -11.54 -26.78 0.48
N ASN A 174 -11.53 -27.45 -0.66
CA ASN A 174 -11.09 -28.86 -0.75
C ASN A 174 -9.59 -29.04 -0.62
N GLN A 175 -8.81 -27.96 -0.70
CA GLN A 175 -7.35 -27.97 -0.57
C GLN A 175 -6.88 -27.67 0.85
N MET A 176 -7.81 -27.41 1.79
CA MET A 176 -7.47 -26.98 3.14
C MET A 176 -6.90 -28.14 3.97
N ILE A 177 -5.72 -27.91 4.55
CA ILE A 177 -4.95 -28.89 5.34
C ILE A 177 -4.89 -28.45 6.81
N VAL A 178 -4.73 -27.15 7.06
CA VAL A 178 -4.49 -26.59 8.40
C VAL A 178 -5.41 -25.40 8.69
N ILE A 179 -5.97 -25.37 9.90
CA ILE A 179 -6.81 -24.28 10.44
C ILE A 179 -6.47 -23.94 11.90
#